data_AF-A0A430FM09-F1
#
_entry.id   AF-A0A430FM09-F1
#
_cell.length_a   1.000
_cell.length_b   1.000
_cell.length_c   1.000
_cell.angle_alpha   90.00
_cell.angle_beta   90.00
_cell.angle_gamma   90.00
#
_symmetry.space_group_name_H-M   'P 1'
#
loop_
_entity.id
_entity.type
_entity.pdbx_description
1 polymer ?
#
loop_
_entity_poly.entity_id
_entity_poly.type
_entity_poly.pdbx_seq_one_letter_code
_entity_poly.pdbx_strand_id
1 'polypeptide(L)'
;MRRKAKEHKPSWLRIFAPPGNLAKLEACVCEGCGRWVIVQQLGVWDTYDAGIIQGDDLMIAIILKKRLTRIRWNVDYAQPTLIDVCGDKGISPDGQYLAEHDCRLGRVSDTPFRPPRKPHPAGKPFTTSISDEDVKAFEKIWRTPLRKLK
;
A
#
# COMPACT_ATOMS: atom_id res chain seq x y z
N MET A 1 11.86 -23.74 -21.94
CA MET A 1 10.86 -22.84 -22.58
C MET A 1 10.28 -21.92 -21.52
N ARG A 2 10.46 -20.60 -21.62
CA ARG A 2 9.74 -19.66 -20.72
C ARG A 2 8.24 -19.77 -21.03
N ARG A 3 7.43 -20.20 -20.06
CA ARG A 3 5.98 -20.26 -20.25
C ARG A 3 5.42 -18.85 -20.43
N LYS A 4 4.46 -18.72 -21.33
CA LYS A 4 3.73 -17.48 -21.58
C LYS A 4 2.85 -17.17 -20.37
N ALA A 5 2.85 -15.91 -19.92
CA ALA A 5 1.95 -15.46 -18.86
C ALA A 5 0.50 -15.71 -19.26
N LYS A 6 -0.31 -16.22 -18.32
CA LYS A 6 -1.76 -16.38 -18.52
C LYS A 6 -2.51 -15.04 -18.47
N GLU A 7 -1.89 -14.03 -17.90
CA GLU A 7 -2.50 -12.72 -17.67
C GLU A 7 -1.50 -11.57 -17.87
N HIS A 8 -2.03 -10.37 -18.06
CA HIS A 8 -1.23 -9.16 -18.09
C HIS A 8 -0.55 -8.90 -16.75
N LYS A 9 0.68 -8.39 -16.80
CA LYS A 9 1.40 -7.99 -15.59
C LYS A 9 0.63 -6.90 -14.85
N PRO A 10 0.21 -7.10 -13.60
CA PRO A 10 -0.39 -6.04 -12.81
C PRO A 10 0.58 -4.84 -12.71
N SER A 11 0.09 -3.64 -13.03
CA SER A 11 0.91 -2.43 -13.10
C SER A 11 1.59 -2.12 -11.76
N TRP A 12 0.90 -2.37 -10.65
CA TRP A 12 1.39 -2.14 -9.29
C TRP A 12 2.62 -2.98 -8.93
N LEU A 13 2.86 -4.13 -9.58
CA LEU A 13 4.04 -4.95 -9.31
C LEU A 13 5.35 -4.22 -9.61
N ARG A 14 5.35 -3.28 -10.56
CA ARG A 14 6.53 -2.44 -10.85
C ARG A 14 6.84 -1.47 -9.70
N ILE A 15 5.83 -1.07 -8.95
CA ILE A 15 5.94 -0.16 -7.80
C ILE A 15 6.32 -0.94 -6.55
N PHE A 16 5.72 -2.11 -6.37
CA PHE A 16 5.90 -2.95 -5.18
C PHE A 16 7.23 -3.70 -5.17
N ALA A 17 7.63 -4.28 -6.32
CA ALA A 17 8.87 -5.01 -6.48
C ALA A 17 9.73 -4.38 -7.59
N PRO A 18 10.22 -3.15 -7.41
CA PRO A 18 11.11 -2.52 -8.38
C PRO A 18 12.45 -3.28 -8.43
N PRO A 19 13.13 -3.33 -9.59
CA PRO A 19 14.43 -3.99 -9.69
C PRO A 19 15.43 -3.45 -8.67
N GLY A 20 16.12 -4.36 -7.97
CA GLY A 20 17.15 -3.99 -6.98
C GLY A 20 16.61 -3.45 -5.64
N ASN A 21 15.32 -3.64 -5.34
CA ASN A 21 14.76 -3.25 -4.03
C ASN A 21 15.46 -3.96 -2.86
N LEU A 22 15.39 -3.33 -1.68
CA LEU A 22 16.05 -3.79 -0.46
C LEU A 22 15.49 -5.12 0.04
N ALA A 23 14.19 -5.36 -0.15
CA ALA A 23 13.52 -6.60 0.25
C ALA A 23 13.79 -7.78 -0.70
N LYS A 24 14.61 -7.60 -1.75
CA LYS A 24 14.94 -8.61 -2.77
C LYS A 24 13.70 -9.26 -3.39
N LEU A 25 12.66 -8.45 -3.61
CA LEU A 25 11.44 -8.88 -4.27
C LEU A 25 11.57 -8.83 -5.79
N GLU A 26 11.09 -9.85 -6.47
CA GLU A 26 11.04 -9.90 -7.92
C GLU A 26 9.64 -10.30 -8.39
N ALA A 27 9.08 -9.55 -9.32
CA ALA A 27 7.83 -9.91 -9.97
C ALA A 27 8.11 -10.75 -11.23
N CYS A 28 7.75 -12.03 -11.21
CA CYS A 28 7.99 -12.97 -12.30
C CYS A 28 6.72 -13.80 -12.61
N VAL A 29 6.79 -14.60 -13.67
CA VAL A 29 5.71 -15.51 -14.07
C VAL A 29 6.03 -16.89 -13.50
N CYS A 30 5.09 -17.46 -12.74
CA CYS A 30 5.24 -18.78 -12.16
C CYS A 30 5.34 -19.85 -13.27
N GLU A 31 6.37 -20.67 -13.22
CA GLU A 31 6.60 -21.74 -14.20
C GLU A 31 5.54 -22.85 -14.11
N GLY A 32 4.98 -23.10 -12.93
CA GLY A 32 3.98 -24.16 -12.73
C GLY A 32 2.60 -23.80 -13.28
N CYS A 33 2.09 -22.59 -12.98
CA CYS A 33 0.72 -22.21 -13.32
C CYS A 33 0.60 -21.07 -14.34
N GLY A 34 1.67 -20.33 -14.64
CA GLY A 34 1.69 -19.20 -15.59
C GLY A 34 1.12 -17.88 -15.06
N ARG A 35 0.81 -17.77 -13.75
CA ARG A 35 0.34 -16.53 -13.12
C ARG A 35 1.50 -15.62 -12.74
N TRP A 36 1.24 -14.33 -12.58
CA TRP A 36 2.22 -13.43 -11.98
C TRP A 36 2.33 -13.70 -10.48
N VAL A 37 3.57 -13.79 -10.01
CA VAL A 37 3.92 -14.02 -8.61
C VAL A 37 4.99 -13.04 -8.17
N ILE A 38 5.11 -12.87 -6.86
CA ILE A 38 6.19 -12.12 -6.24
C ILE A 38 7.11 -13.14 -5.56
N VAL A 39 8.38 -13.14 -5.92
CA VAL A 39 9.39 -13.99 -5.30
C VAL A 39 10.25 -13.14 -4.39
N GLN A 40 10.48 -13.59 -3.16
CA GLN A 40 11.43 -12.98 -2.24
C GLN A 40 12.71 -13.82 -2.20
N GLN A 41 13.83 -13.23 -2.59
CA GLN A 41 15.15 -13.88 -2.61
C GLN A 41 15.99 -13.47 -1.37
N LEU A 42 15.38 -13.54 -0.19
CA LEU A 42 16.05 -13.20 1.07
C LEU A 42 16.04 -14.41 2.01
N GLY A 43 17.14 -15.15 2.05
CA GLY A 43 17.21 -16.41 2.79
C GLY A 43 16.50 -17.54 2.04
N VAL A 44 15.44 -18.10 2.63
CA VAL A 44 14.58 -19.08 1.95
C VAL A 44 13.76 -18.38 0.87
N TRP A 45 13.62 -19.01 -0.29
CA TRP A 45 12.90 -18.42 -1.40
C TRP A 45 11.40 -18.60 -1.20
N ASP A 46 10.72 -17.51 -0.86
CA ASP A 46 9.27 -17.49 -0.78
C ASP A 46 8.65 -16.99 -2.08
N THR A 47 7.52 -17.61 -2.45
CA THR A 47 6.74 -17.21 -3.62
C THR A 47 5.33 -16.87 -3.19
N TYR A 48 4.82 -15.74 -3.65
CA TYR A 48 3.54 -15.17 -3.24
C TYR A 48 2.64 -14.88 -4.44
N ASP A 49 1.33 -15.00 -4.24
CA ASP A 49 0.35 -14.59 -5.24
C ASP A 49 0.38 -13.06 -5.45
N ALA A 50 0.19 -12.61 -6.70
CA ALA A 50 0.09 -11.19 -7.04
C ALA A 50 -1.30 -10.59 -6.73
N GLY A 51 -1.76 -10.79 -5.49
CA GLY A 51 -3.01 -10.26 -4.98
C GLY A 51 -2.90 -9.98 -3.49
N ILE A 52 -3.33 -8.78 -3.08
CA ILE A 52 -3.20 -8.33 -1.69
C ILE A 52 -4.38 -8.85 -0.87
N ILE A 53 -4.06 -9.53 0.23
CA ILE A 53 -5.04 -9.99 1.20
C ILE A 53 -5.31 -8.88 2.21
N GLN A 54 -6.56 -8.45 2.32
CA GLN A 54 -7.04 -7.45 3.28
C GLN A 54 -8.56 -7.59 3.46
N GLY A 55 -9.11 -7.08 4.56
CA GLY A 55 -10.56 -7.16 4.81
C GLY A 55 -11.07 -8.60 4.80
N ASP A 56 -12.16 -8.86 4.08
CA ASP A 56 -12.79 -10.19 4.02
C ASP A 56 -11.88 -11.28 3.44
N ASP A 57 -10.95 -10.93 2.54
CA ASP A 57 -9.99 -11.88 1.97
C ASP A 57 -9.10 -12.53 3.03
N LEU A 58 -8.85 -11.80 4.14
CA LEU A 58 -8.04 -12.30 5.25
C LEU A 58 -8.70 -13.49 5.93
N MET A 59 -10.03 -13.41 6.15
CA MET A 59 -10.80 -14.51 6.72
C MET A 59 -10.74 -15.75 5.83
N ILE A 60 -10.94 -15.59 4.52
CA ILE A 60 -10.89 -16.75 3.61
C ILE A 60 -9.46 -17.32 3.52
N ALA A 61 -8.42 -16.48 3.55
CA ALA A 61 -7.03 -16.96 3.58
C ALA A 61 -6.73 -17.78 4.83
N ILE A 62 -7.25 -17.38 6.01
CA ILE A 62 -7.13 -18.13 7.26
C ILE A 62 -7.86 -19.47 7.17
N ILE A 63 -9.11 -19.48 6.67
CA ILE A 63 -9.90 -20.71 6.49
C ILE A 63 -9.19 -21.68 5.55
N LEU A 64 -8.60 -21.18 4.47
CA LEU A 64 -7.82 -21.96 3.51
C LEU A 64 -6.42 -22.32 4.02
N LYS A 65 -6.07 -21.93 5.26
CA LYS A 65 -4.76 -22.19 5.90
C LYS A 65 -3.58 -21.73 5.05
N LYS A 66 -3.73 -20.60 4.36
CA LYS A 66 -2.64 -20.00 3.59
C LYS A 66 -1.58 -19.44 4.51
N ARG A 67 -0.30 -19.68 4.20
CA ARG A 67 0.80 -18.95 4.86
C ARG A 67 0.71 -17.50 4.44
N LEU A 68 0.66 -16.60 5.42
CA LEU A 68 0.52 -15.17 5.24
C LEU A 68 1.79 -14.45 5.66
N THR A 69 2.17 -13.45 4.89
CA THR A 69 3.30 -12.55 5.21
C THR A 69 2.80 -11.12 5.16
N ARG A 70 2.99 -10.39 6.26
CA ARG A 70 2.49 -9.02 6.41
C ARG A 70 3.33 -8.06 5.59
N ILE A 71 2.65 -7.18 4.87
CA ILE A 71 3.25 -6.07 4.15
C ILE A 71 3.37 -4.89 5.09
N ARG A 72 4.60 -4.41 5.30
CA ARG A 72 4.87 -3.13 5.95
C ARG A 72 5.50 -2.19 4.92
N TRP A 73 4.84 -1.08 4.64
CA TRP A 73 5.39 -0.10 3.71
C TRP A 73 6.37 0.84 4.43
N ASN A 74 7.59 0.95 3.92
CA ASN A 74 8.53 1.97 4.36
C ASN A 74 8.35 3.24 3.51
N VAL A 75 7.98 4.34 4.16
CA VAL A 75 7.68 5.62 3.49
C VAL A 75 8.95 6.31 2.98
N ASP A 76 10.08 6.15 3.67
CA ASP A 76 11.35 6.82 3.36
C ASP A 76 11.95 6.27 2.07
N TYR A 77 12.00 4.94 1.96
CA TYR A 77 12.53 4.26 0.78
C TYR A 77 11.47 3.97 -0.28
N ALA A 78 10.19 4.24 0.01
CA ALA A 78 9.04 3.90 -0.83
C ALA A 78 9.08 2.44 -1.30
N GLN A 79 9.38 1.53 -0.37
CA GLN A 79 9.53 0.09 -0.63
C GLN A 79 8.82 -0.73 0.44
N PRO A 80 8.30 -1.91 0.10
CA PRO A 80 7.71 -2.81 1.08
C PRO A 80 8.80 -3.57 1.85
N THR A 81 8.49 -3.92 3.08
CA THR A 81 9.18 -4.92 3.89
C THR A 81 8.18 -6.01 4.22
N LEU A 82 8.60 -7.26 4.08
CA LEU A 82 7.79 -8.43 4.39
C LEU A 82 8.11 -8.91 5.80
N ILE A 83 7.07 -9.12 6.62
CA ILE A 83 7.17 -9.56 8.00
C ILE A 83 6.38 -10.86 8.14
N ASP A 84 7.06 -11.93 8.51
CA ASP A 84 6.41 -13.22 8.74
C ASP A 84 5.42 -13.15 9.89
N VAL A 85 4.27 -13.78 9.68
CA VAL A 85 3.19 -13.83 10.65
C VAL A 85 3.29 -15.13 11.43
N CYS A 86 3.67 -15.05 12.71
CA CYS A 86 3.69 -16.21 13.61
C CYS A 86 2.28 -16.53 14.14
N GLY A 87 1.46 -17.17 13.31
CA GLY A 87 0.09 -17.52 13.65
C GLY A 87 -0.78 -16.29 13.96
N ASP A 88 -1.80 -16.48 14.81
CA ASP A 88 -2.82 -15.47 15.05
C ASP A 88 -2.28 -14.16 15.64
N LYS A 89 -1.17 -14.22 16.39
CA LYS A 89 -0.58 -13.03 17.06
C LYS A 89 0.01 -12.01 16.08
N GLY A 90 0.36 -12.41 14.86
CA GLY A 90 0.86 -11.50 13.83
C GLY A 90 -0.21 -10.99 12.86
N ILE A 91 -1.45 -11.48 12.99
CA ILE A 91 -2.57 -11.09 12.16
C ILE A 91 -3.27 -9.88 12.80
N SER A 92 -3.48 -8.86 11.98
CA SER A 92 -4.14 -7.61 12.30
C SER A 92 -5.28 -7.44 11.29
N PRO A 93 -6.50 -7.14 11.73
CA PRO A 93 -7.64 -6.97 10.83
C PRO A 93 -7.41 -5.91 9.74
N ASP A 94 -6.74 -4.81 10.11
CA ASP A 94 -6.42 -3.70 9.20
C ASP A 94 -5.11 -3.90 8.41
N GLY A 95 -4.49 -5.08 8.52
CA GLY A 95 -3.24 -5.40 7.85
C GLY A 95 -3.43 -5.72 6.36
N GLN A 96 -2.36 -5.50 5.59
CA GLN A 96 -2.24 -6.03 4.24
C GLN A 96 -1.24 -7.18 4.23
N TYR A 97 -1.56 -8.25 3.52
CA TYR A 97 -0.76 -9.46 3.49
C TYR A 97 -0.56 -9.97 2.06
N LEU A 98 0.53 -10.72 1.88
CA LEU A 98 0.72 -11.61 0.76
C LEU A 98 0.40 -13.03 1.21
N ALA A 99 -0.28 -13.79 0.36
CA ALA A 99 -0.48 -15.22 0.55
C ALA A 99 0.57 -16.02 -0.23
N GLU A 100 1.07 -17.10 0.38
CA GLU A 100 1.93 -18.06 -0.29
C GLU A 100 1.26 -18.62 -1.54
N HIS A 101 2.02 -18.61 -2.63
CA HIS A 101 1.60 -19.12 -3.91
C HIS A 101 1.55 -20.66 -3.89
N ASP A 102 0.42 -21.21 -4.30
CA ASP A 102 0.28 -22.63 -4.58
C ASP A 102 -0.33 -22.81 -5.98
N CYS A 103 0.41 -23.45 -6.88
CA CYS A 103 -0.01 -23.71 -8.25
C CYS A 103 -1.31 -24.51 -8.37
N ARG A 104 -1.66 -25.31 -7.35
CA ARG A 104 -2.83 -26.18 -7.34
C ARG A 104 -4.10 -25.44 -6.96
N LEU A 105 -3.97 -24.26 -6.35
CA LEU A 105 -5.08 -23.48 -5.81
C LEU A 105 -5.30 -22.19 -6.62
N GLY A 106 -6.50 -21.64 -6.54
CA GLY A 106 -6.76 -20.26 -6.95
C GLY A 106 -6.01 -19.28 -6.05
N ARG A 107 -5.67 -18.09 -6.59
CA ARG A 107 -5.28 -16.98 -5.71
C ARG A 107 -6.51 -16.57 -4.90
N VAL A 108 -6.28 -16.13 -3.68
CA VAL A 108 -7.37 -15.73 -2.78
C VAL A 108 -7.98 -14.39 -3.19
N SER A 109 -7.14 -13.43 -3.61
CA SER A 109 -7.56 -12.08 -3.98
C SER A 109 -6.93 -11.63 -5.29
N ASP A 110 -7.64 -10.79 -6.04
CA ASP A 110 -7.12 -10.04 -7.19
C ASP A 110 -6.86 -8.56 -6.85
N THR A 111 -6.98 -8.20 -5.56
CA THR A 111 -6.87 -6.82 -5.10
C THR A 111 -5.48 -6.26 -5.38
N PRO A 112 -5.37 -5.09 -6.05
CA PRO A 112 -4.08 -4.48 -6.34
C PRO A 112 -3.50 -3.78 -5.11
N PHE A 113 -2.17 -3.79 -4.99
CA PHE A 113 -1.49 -2.98 -3.99
C PHE A 113 -1.65 -1.48 -4.29
N ARG A 114 -1.95 -0.72 -3.23
CA ARG A 114 -1.99 0.74 -3.27
C ARG A 114 -0.95 1.26 -2.27
N PRO A 115 0.16 1.87 -2.73
CA PRO A 115 1.12 2.44 -1.80
C PRO A 115 0.44 3.49 -0.91
N PRO A 116 0.74 3.52 0.39
CA PRO A 116 0.31 4.60 1.26
C PRO A 116 0.68 5.94 0.64
N ARG A 117 -0.25 6.90 0.68
CA ARG A 117 0.04 8.26 0.19
C ARG A 117 1.20 8.82 1.01
N LYS A 118 2.22 9.37 0.35
CA LYS A 118 3.24 10.15 1.04
C LYS A 118 2.51 11.26 1.81
N PRO A 119 2.80 11.47 3.11
CA PRO A 119 2.28 12.64 3.79
C PRO A 119 2.74 13.86 3.00
N HIS A 120 1.78 14.61 2.46
CA HIS A 120 2.12 15.88 1.84
C HIS A 120 2.72 16.76 2.94
N PRO A 121 3.92 17.35 2.74
CA PRO A 121 4.37 18.37 3.67
C PRO A 121 3.25 19.41 3.74
N ALA A 122 2.93 19.86 4.95
CA ALA A 122 1.98 20.95 5.12
C ALA A 122 2.39 22.05 4.14
N GLY A 123 1.45 22.48 3.29
CA GLY A 123 1.72 23.59 2.38
C GLY A 123 2.30 24.76 3.17
N LYS A 124 3.13 25.60 2.55
CA LYS A 124 3.65 26.79 3.22
C LYS A 124 2.47 27.51 3.88
N PRO A 125 2.50 27.77 5.20
CA PRO A 125 1.45 28.54 5.85
C PRO A 125 1.32 29.85 5.09
N PHE A 126 0.08 30.31 4.89
CA PHE A 126 -0.17 31.57 4.22
C PHE A 126 0.56 32.68 4.97
N THR A 127 1.66 33.19 4.41
CA THR A 127 2.45 34.25 5.02
C THR A 127 1.82 35.59 4.69
N THR A 128 0.74 35.93 5.38
CA THR A 128 0.21 37.29 5.37
C THR A 128 0.43 37.88 6.74
N SER A 129 1.34 38.87 6.80
CA SER A 129 1.41 39.78 7.93
C SER A 129 0.17 40.66 7.89
N ILE A 130 -0.80 40.38 8.76
CA ILE A 130 -1.94 41.27 8.97
C ILE A 130 -1.39 42.50 9.70
N SER A 131 -1.56 43.69 9.13
CA SER A 131 -1.14 44.92 9.79
C SER A 131 -2.12 45.30 10.90
N ASP A 132 -1.68 46.07 11.91
CA ASP A 132 -2.57 46.59 12.95
C ASP A 132 -3.70 47.47 12.37
N GLU A 133 -3.45 48.08 11.20
CA GLU A 133 -4.42 48.87 10.44
C GLU A 133 -5.54 47.99 9.86
N ASP A 134 -5.18 46.83 9.31
CA ASP A 134 -6.13 45.84 8.80
C ASP A 134 -7.00 45.29 9.93
N VAL A 135 -6.41 45.03 11.10
CA VAL A 135 -7.17 44.57 12.29
C VAL A 135 -8.16 45.64 12.74
N LYS A 136 -7.75 46.91 12.81
CA LYS A 136 -8.65 48.02 13.18
C LYS A 136 -9.76 48.24 12.15
N ALA A 137 -9.44 48.13 10.87
CA ALA A 137 -10.42 48.22 9.79
C ALA A 137 -11.45 47.08 9.89
N PHE A 138 -10.98 45.86 10.12
CA PHE A 138 -11.83 44.70 10.34
C PHE A 138 -12.73 44.88 11.57
N GLU A 139 -12.17 45.26 12.74
CA GLU A 139 -12.96 45.49 13.95
C GLU A 139 -14.04 46.56 13.74
N LYS A 140 -13.71 47.64 13.03
CA LYS A 140 -14.66 48.69 12.71
C LYS A 140 -15.80 48.17 11.84
N ILE A 141 -15.50 47.38 10.82
CA ILE A 141 -16.51 46.74 9.95
C ILE A 141 -17.36 45.77 10.77
N TRP A 142 -16.71 44.93 11.59
CA TRP A 142 -17.36 43.91 12.41
C TRP A 142 -18.32 44.49 13.45
N ARG A 143 -17.98 45.64 14.04
CA ARG A 143 -18.82 46.36 15.00
C ARG A 143 -19.89 47.23 14.34
N THR A 144 -19.86 47.41 13.03
CA THR A 144 -20.84 48.24 12.31
C THR A 144 -22.07 47.40 11.97
N PRO A 145 -23.29 47.78 12.41
CA PRO A 145 -24.51 47.08 12.03
C PRO A 145 -24.69 47.06 10.51
N LEU A 146 -25.09 45.93 9.95
CA LEU A 146 -25.23 45.71 8.49
C LEU A 146 -25.98 46.83 7.75
N ARG A 147 -26.98 47.46 8.39
CA ARG A 147 -27.75 48.58 7.81
C ARG A 147 -26.92 49.85 7.54
N LYS A 148 -25.74 49.96 8.16
CA LYS A 148 -24.82 51.10 8.08
C LYS A 148 -23.57 50.82 7.22
N LEU A 149 -23.41 49.59 6.73
CA LEU A 149 -22.39 49.25 5.74
C LEU A 149 -22.99 49.55 4.35
N LYS A 150 -22.58 50.68 3.76
CA LYS A 150 -22.91 51.09 2.39
C LYS A 150 -21.62 51.24 1.60
#